data_AF-A0A8C6UW41-F1
#
_entry.id   AF-A0A8C6UW41-F1
#
_cell.length_a   1.000
_cell.length_b   1.000
_cell.length_c   1.000
_cell.angle_alpha   90.00
_cell.angle_beta   90.00
_cell.angle_gamma   90.00
#
_symmetry.space_group_name_H-M   'P 1'
#
loop_
_entity.id
_entity.type
_entity.pdbx_description
1 polymer ?
#
loop_
_entity_poly.entity_id
_entity_poly.type
_entity_poly.pdbx_seq_one_letter_code
_entity_poly.pdbx_strand_id
1 'polypeptide(L)'
;KEPKPQEKETTLLVNVTMACNYDAKYYGKLAVCWGKGTIPNRGCANEVIKTDGTAVINRESERYVLFGNLEDGDVSLTIRQLQESDSGTYGCRVDIPGWFNDHKHETLTFVLYLLGAAGGEGRSHHCSLGSCV
;
A
#
# COMPACT_ATOMS: atom_id res chain seq x y z
N LYS A 1 0.72 21.04 -29.87
CA LYS A 1 0.25 19.90 -29.05
C LYS A 1 0.59 20.26 -27.61
N GLU A 2 -0.42 20.64 -26.82
CA GLU A 2 -0.21 21.01 -25.42
C GLU A 2 0.25 19.76 -24.64
N PRO A 3 1.31 19.83 -23.83
CA PRO A 3 1.70 18.70 -23.00
C PRO A 3 0.59 18.45 -21.97
N LYS A 4 0.09 17.21 -21.90
CA LYS A 4 -0.81 16.79 -20.81
C LYS A 4 -0.15 17.18 -19.48
N PRO A 5 -0.89 17.77 -18.53
CA PRO A 5 -0.39 17.99 -17.18
C PRO A 5 0.16 16.65 -16.66
N GLN A 6 1.45 16.62 -16.36
CA GLN A 6 2.06 15.50 -15.67
C GLN A 6 1.65 15.64 -14.21
N GLU A 7 0.69 14.83 -13.78
CA GLU A 7 0.30 14.72 -12.39
C GLU A 7 1.52 14.19 -11.62
N LYS A 8 2.21 15.11 -10.93
CA LYS A 8 3.38 14.74 -10.15
C LYS A 8 2.87 14.00 -8.93
N GLU A 9 3.11 12.69 -8.91
CA GLU A 9 2.74 11.84 -7.78
C GLU A 9 3.33 12.42 -6.48
N THR A 10 2.46 12.68 -5.52
CA THR A 10 2.84 13.30 -4.25
C THR A 10 3.36 12.23 -3.32
N THR A 11 4.66 12.26 -3.03
CA THR A 11 5.28 11.40 -2.02
C THR A 11 5.12 12.02 -0.64
N LEU A 12 4.47 11.30 0.27
CA LEU A 12 4.40 11.64 1.68
C LEU A 12 5.62 11.06 2.41
N LEU A 13 6.10 11.75 3.44
CA LEU A 13 7.24 11.30 4.26
C LEU A 13 6.85 10.25 5.32
N VAL A 14 5.60 9.78 5.29
CA VAL A 14 5.08 8.77 6.23
C VAL A 14 5.20 7.37 5.64
N ASN A 15 5.30 6.39 6.53
CA ASN A 15 5.29 4.97 6.21
C ASN A 15 4.03 4.35 6.79
N VAL A 16 3.57 3.25 6.20
CA VAL A 16 2.51 2.42 6.77
C VAL A 16 2.98 0.98 6.88
N THR A 17 2.55 0.30 7.95
CA THR A 17 2.83 -1.11 8.18
C THR A 17 1.52 -1.88 8.24
N MET A 18 1.38 -2.88 7.40
CA MET A 18 0.27 -3.82 7.37
C MET A 18 0.74 -5.12 8.03
N ALA A 19 0.04 -5.51 9.09
CA ALA A 19 0.43 -6.66 9.88
C ALA A 19 0.09 -7.97 9.14
N CYS A 20 1.02 -8.92 9.17
CA CYS A 20 0.76 -10.30 8.81
C CYS A 20 1.74 -11.19 9.54
N ASN A 21 1.23 -12.16 10.31
CA ASN A 21 2.05 -13.09 11.06
C ASN A 21 1.49 -14.51 10.95
N TYR A 22 2.36 -15.48 11.21
CA TYR A 22 2.01 -16.89 11.34
C TYR A 22 2.95 -17.55 12.34
N ASP A 23 2.56 -18.71 12.87
CA ASP A 23 3.40 -19.45 13.81
C ASP A 23 4.50 -20.24 13.07
N ALA A 24 5.64 -19.58 12.83
CA ALA A 24 6.79 -20.22 12.19
C ALA A 24 7.42 -21.34 13.04
N LYS A 25 7.17 -21.38 14.36
CA LYS A 25 7.65 -22.47 15.23
C LYS A 25 6.84 -23.74 15.02
N TYR A 26 5.53 -23.58 14.81
CA TYR A 26 4.64 -24.69 14.53
C TYR A 26 4.72 -25.16 13.08
N TYR A 27 4.68 -24.24 12.11
CA TYR A 27 4.62 -24.57 10.68
C TYR A 27 5.99 -24.70 10.00
N GLY A 28 7.07 -24.25 10.66
CA GLY A 28 8.35 -24.00 10.00
C GLY A 28 8.31 -22.69 9.18
N LYS A 29 9.44 -22.31 8.58
CA LYS A 29 9.50 -21.15 7.70
C LYS A 29 8.82 -21.45 6.37
N LEU A 30 7.87 -20.62 5.98
CA LEU A 30 7.06 -20.79 4.79
C LEU A 30 7.24 -19.63 3.81
N ALA A 31 7.03 -19.93 2.53
CA ALA A 31 6.97 -18.90 1.50
C ALA A 31 5.78 -17.97 1.74
N VAL A 32 6.03 -16.67 1.61
CA VAL A 32 5.01 -15.63 1.80
C VAL A 32 5.05 -14.66 0.63
N CYS A 33 3.89 -14.23 0.17
CA CYS A 33 3.78 -13.11 -0.75
C CYS A 33 2.80 -12.06 -0.21
N TRP A 34 3.08 -10.82 -0.57
CA TRP A 34 2.11 -9.73 -0.53
C TRP A 34 1.77 -9.32 -1.95
N GLY A 35 0.50 -9.00 -2.18
CA GLY A 35 0.04 -8.49 -3.45
C GLY A 35 -1.02 -7.41 -3.30
N LYS A 36 -1.15 -6.57 -4.33
CA LYS A 36 -2.19 -5.53 -4.37
C LYS A 36 -3.50 -6.09 -4.93
N GLY A 37 -4.56 -6.00 -4.14
CA GLY A 37 -5.89 -6.55 -4.42
C GLY A 37 -6.25 -7.75 -3.55
N THR A 38 -7.37 -8.39 -3.88
CA THR A 38 -7.87 -9.59 -3.19
C THR A 38 -6.95 -10.79 -3.42
N ILE A 39 -6.82 -11.67 -2.42
CA ILE A 39 -5.92 -12.84 -2.52
C ILE A 39 -6.55 -13.92 -3.41
N PRO A 40 -5.93 -14.28 -4.55
CA PRO A 40 -6.46 -15.32 -5.43
C PRO A 40 -6.38 -16.72 -4.80
N ASN A 41 -6.94 -17.72 -5.48
CA ASN A 41 -6.86 -19.13 -5.05
C ASN A 41 -5.43 -19.71 -5.10
N ARG A 42 -4.52 -19.08 -5.85
CA ARG A 42 -3.11 -19.46 -5.94
C ARG A 42 -2.25 -18.21 -6.00
N GLY A 43 -1.19 -18.16 -5.20
CA GLY A 43 -0.25 -17.03 -5.16
C GLY A 43 -0.87 -15.72 -4.66
N CYS A 44 -0.25 -14.61 -5.04
CA CYS A 44 -0.75 -13.27 -4.79
C CYS A 44 -1.09 -12.56 -6.11
N ALA A 45 -2.13 -11.73 -6.11
CA ALA A 45 -2.44 -10.86 -7.25
C ALA A 45 -1.56 -9.61 -7.19
N ASN A 46 -0.97 -9.20 -8.32
CA ASN A 46 -0.07 -8.03 -8.40
C ASN A 46 0.98 -8.04 -7.28
N GLU A 47 1.84 -9.06 -7.29
CA GLU A 47 2.85 -9.30 -6.25
C GLU A 47 3.77 -8.09 -6.07
N VAL A 48 3.81 -7.57 -4.84
CA VAL A 48 4.63 -6.40 -4.48
C VAL A 48 5.93 -6.81 -3.78
N ILE A 49 5.89 -7.91 -3.02
CA ILE A 49 7.06 -8.53 -2.38
C ILE A 49 6.81 -10.02 -2.12
N LYS A 50 7.86 -10.84 -2.22
CA LYS A 50 7.81 -12.28 -1.96
C LYS A 50 9.05 -12.76 -1.22
N THR A 51 8.86 -13.74 -0.33
CA THR A 51 9.91 -14.47 0.35
C THR A 51 9.80 -15.97 0.11
N ASP A 52 10.91 -16.68 0.28
CA ASP A 52 10.93 -18.14 0.42
C ASP A 52 10.82 -18.61 1.88
N GLY A 53 10.49 -17.69 2.80
CA GLY A 53 10.48 -17.92 4.24
C GLY A 53 11.79 -17.59 4.95
N THR A 54 12.90 -17.43 4.22
CA THR A 54 14.21 -17.07 4.78
C THR A 54 14.73 -15.73 4.27
N ALA A 55 14.47 -15.41 3.01
CA ALA A 55 14.92 -14.20 2.36
C ALA A 55 13.87 -13.65 1.40
N VAL A 56 13.96 -12.36 1.11
CA VAL A 56 13.17 -11.72 0.04
C VAL A 56 13.73 -12.18 -1.30
N ILE A 57 12.90 -12.82 -2.12
CA ILE A 57 13.28 -13.37 -3.44
C ILE A 57 12.71 -12.56 -4.61
N ASN A 58 11.69 -11.74 -4.37
CA ASN A 58 11.15 -10.81 -5.36
C ASN A 58 10.64 -9.54 -4.67
N ARG A 59 10.80 -8.39 -5.35
CA ARG A 59 10.38 -7.07 -4.86
C ARG A 59 10.10 -6.14 -6.04
N GLU A 60 8.91 -5.57 -6.08
CA GLU A 60 8.51 -4.62 -7.13
C GLU A 60 9.15 -3.24 -6.93
N SER A 61 9.33 -2.82 -5.68
CA SER A 61 9.88 -1.52 -5.31
C SER A 61 10.67 -1.60 -4.01
N GLU A 62 11.80 -0.88 -3.92
CA GLU A 62 12.59 -0.73 -2.69
C GLU A 62 11.80 -0.14 -1.51
N ARG A 63 10.68 0.52 -1.79
CA ARG A 63 9.77 1.06 -0.78
C ARG A 63 9.06 -0.03 0.02
N TYR A 64 8.86 -1.21 -0.56
CA TYR A 64 8.24 -2.35 0.10
C TYR A 64 9.27 -3.10 0.93
N VAL A 65 9.08 -3.15 2.24
CA VAL A 65 10.03 -3.75 3.19
C VAL A 65 9.30 -4.65 4.17
N LEU A 66 9.83 -5.84 4.41
CA LEU A 66 9.43 -6.68 5.54
C LEU A 66 10.29 -6.31 6.74
N PHE A 67 9.69 -5.65 7.74
CA PHE A 67 10.41 -5.23 8.96
C PHE A 67 10.34 -6.26 10.09
N GLY A 68 9.44 -7.23 9.98
CA GLY A 68 9.25 -8.27 10.98
C GLY A 68 10.41 -9.27 11.07
N ASN A 69 10.43 -10.02 12.16
CA ASN A 69 11.33 -11.17 12.29
C ASN A 69 10.78 -12.38 11.53
N LEU A 70 11.34 -12.65 10.34
CA LEU A 70 10.96 -13.82 9.53
C LEU A 70 11.14 -15.14 10.31
N GLU A 71 12.09 -15.20 11.25
CA GLU A 71 12.33 -16.39 12.09
C GLU A 71 11.14 -16.72 13.01
N ASP A 72 10.41 -15.70 13.47
CA ASP A 72 9.22 -15.86 14.32
C ASP A 72 7.92 -15.83 13.50
N GLY A 73 8.01 -15.71 12.18
CA GLY A 73 6.87 -15.65 11.28
C GLY A 73 6.21 -14.27 11.17
N ASP A 74 6.86 -13.20 11.60
CA ASP A 74 6.39 -11.84 11.34
C ASP A 74 6.80 -11.41 9.93
N VAL A 75 5.80 -11.36 9.05
CA VAL A 75 5.91 -11.04 7.62
C VAL A 75 5.14 -9.77 7.29
N SER A 76 5.04 -8.85 8.25
CA SER A 76 4.37 -7.56 8.10
C SER A 76 5.03 -6.70 7.02
N LEU A 77 4.23 -6.19 6.10
CA LEU A 77 4.68 -5.33 4.99
C LEU A 77 4.66 -3.87 5.42
N THR A 78 5.79 -3.19 5.27
CA THR A 78 5.88 -1.74 5.38
C THR A 78 6.08 -1.10 4.02
N ILE A 79 5.25 -0.12 3.69
CA ILE A 79 5.42 0.74 2.52
C ILE A 79 6.08 2.03 2.99
N ARG A 80 7.31 2.27 2.53
CA ARG A 80 8.04 3.51 2.79
C ARG A 80 7.61 4.60 1.82
N GLN A 81 7.65 5.85 2.29
CA GLN A 81 7.40 7.02 1.45
C GLN A 81 6.09 6.88 0.67
N LEU A 82 4.98 6.85 1.42
CA LEU A 82 3.66 6.59 0.86
C LEU A 82 3.33 7.55 -0.29
N GLN A 83 2.75 6.99 -1.34
CA GLN A 83 2.28 7.72 -2.52
C GLN A 83 0.79 7.47 -2.71
N GLU A 84 0.12 8.34 -3.45
CA GLU A 84 -1.32 8.16 -3.70
C GLU A 84 -1.63 6.84 -4.41
N SER A 85 -0.76 6.41 -5.33
CA SER A 85 -0.90 5.12 -6.00
C SER A 85 -0.72 3.92 -5.08
N ASP A 86 -0.24 4.09 -3.83
CA ASP A 86 -0.20 3.01 -2.84
C ASP A 86 -1.58 2.75 -2.22
N SER A 87 -2.57 3.62 -2.42
CA SER A 87 -3.92 3.37 -1.93
C SER A 87 -4.51 2.10 -2.54
N GLY A 88 -5.18 1.30 -1.71
CA GLY A 88 -5.85 0.08 -2.12
C GLY A 88 -5.80 -1.03 -1.08
N THR A 89 -6.35 -2.18 -1.46
CA THR A 89 -6.29 -3.41 -0.66
C THR A 89 -4.95 -4.10 -0.87
N TYR A 90 -4.35 -4.58 0.21
CA TYR A 90 -3.19 -5.47 0.15
C TYR A 90 -3.53 -6.80 0.82
N GLY A 91 -3.15 -7.88 0.16
CA GLY A 91 -3.34 -9.24 0.64
C GLY A 91 -2.02 -9.91 0.97
N CYS A 92 -1.93 -10.47 2.18
CA CYS A 92 -0.85 -11.36 2.60
C CYS A 92 -1.28 -12.82 2.46
N ARG A 93 -0.46 -13.64 1.78
CA ARG A 93 -0.66 -15.09 1.71
C ARG A 93 0.57 -15.82 2.22
N VAL A 94 0.37 -16.63 3.26
CA VAL A 94 1.35 -17.61 3.76
C VAL A 94 1.01 -18.97 3.15
N ASP A 95 1.95 -19.57 2.42
CA ASP A 95 1.74 -20.84 1.70
C ASP A 95 1.89 -22.03 2.67
N ILE A 96 0.82 -22.34 3.41
CA ILE A 96 0.81 -23.42 4.40
C ILE A 96 0.52 -24.74 3.67
N PRO A 97 1.41 -25.75 3.72
CA PRO A 97 1.19 -27.03 3.05
C PRO A 97 -0.12 -27.71 3.47
N GLY A 98 -0.92 -28.13 2.49
CA GLY A 98 -2.21 -28.80 2.67
C GLY A 98 -3.33 -28.14 1.85
N TRP A 99 -4.40 -28.88 1.59
CA TRP A 99 -5.56 -28.32 0.89
C TRP A 99 -6.28 -27.32 1.83
N PHE A 100 -6.33 -26.05 1.43
CA PHE A 100 -7.08 -24.95 2.08
C PHE A 100 -6.55 -24.41 3.42
N ASN A 101 -5.27 -24.59 3.76
CA ASN A 101 -4.73 -24.13 5.04
C ASN A 101 -4.11 -22.72 5.03
N ASP A 102 -4.13 -22.02 3.89
CA ASP A 102 -3.47 -20.71 3.77
C ASP A 102 -4.03 -19.69 4.77
N HIS A 103 -3.15 -19.09 5.57
CA HIS A 103 -3.49 -17.89 6.33
C HIS A 103 -3.55 -16.69 5.37
N LYS A 104 -4.72 -16.05 5.33
CA LYS A 104 -5.03 -14.89 4.51
C LYS A 104 -5.37 -13.71 5.42
N HIS A 105 -4.64 -12.60 5.24
CA HIS A 105 -4.98 -11.33 5.88
C HIS A 105 -5.09 -10.25 4.80
N GLU A 106 -6.22 -9.55 4.78
CA GLU A 106 -6.45 -8.41 3.90
C GLU A 106 -6.47 -7.13 4.72
N THR A 107 -5.63 -6.16 4.34
CA THR A 107 -5.59 -4.85 4.98
C THR A 107 -5.93 -3.78 3.96
N LEU A 108 -6.88 -2.91 4.31
CA LEU A 108 -7.20 -1.73 3.53
C LEU A 108 -6.25 -0.60 3.91
N THR A 109 -5.56 -0.05 2.92
CA THR A 109 -4.68 1.10 3.11
C THR A 109 -5.27 2.29 2.36
N PHE A 110 -5.57 3.35 3.09
CA PHE A 110 -6.02 4.63 2.54
C PHE A 110 -4.95 5.68 2.80
N VAL A 111 -4.39 6.23 1.74
CA VAL A 111 -3.58 7.45 1.84
C VAL A 111 -4.56 8.62 1.86
N LEU A 112 -4.97 9.05 3.05
CA LEU A 112 -5.82 10.23 3.21
C LEU A 112 -4.97 11.49 2.98
N TYR A 113 -5.45 12.38 2.13
CA TYR A 113 -5.00 13.77 2.12
C TYR A 113 -5.23 14.33 3.54
N LEU A 114 -4.23 15.02 4.12
CA LEU A 114 -4.57 16.11 5.04
C LEU A 114 -5.44 17.05 4.20
N LEU A 115 -6.74 17.12 4.49
CA LEU A 115 -7.68 18.02 3.81
C LEU A 115 -7.11 19.44 3.85
N GLY A 116 -6.52 19.87 2.74
CA GLY A 116 -5.73 21.09 2.66
C GLY A 116 -5.69 21.68 1.27
N ALA A 117 -6.66 21.34 0.41
CA ALA A 117 -6.93 22.07 -0.81
C ALA A 117 -8.45 22.21 -0.97
N ALA A 118 -8.91 23.47 -0.97
CA ALA A 118 -10.25 23.93 -1.33
C ALA A 118 -11.41 23.76 -0.32
N GLY A 119 -11.31 24.46 0.81
CA GLY A 119 -12.49 25.10 1.42
C GLY A 119 -12.60 26.53 0.88
N GLY A 120 -13.46 26.75 -0.11
CA GLY A 120 -13.70 28.08 -0.67
C GLY A 120 -14.80 28.83 0.09
N GLU A 121 -14.46 30.01 0.61
CA GLU A 121 -15.37 31.16 0.74
C GLU A 121 -14.86 32.19 -0.29
N GLY A 122 -15.58 32.59 -1.33
CA GLY A 122 -16.89 33.21 -1.24
C GLY A 122 -16.76 34.70 -1.62
N ARG A 123 -16.81 34.99 -2.93
CA ARG A 123 -17.09 36.30 -3.58
C ARG A 123 -16.27 37.52 -3.15
N SER A 124 -15.35 37.94 -4.03
CA SER A 124 -15.09 39.37 -4.26
C SER A 124 -15.40 39.69 -5.72
N HIS A 125 -16.65 40.09 -5.98
CA HIS A 125 -16.98 40.81 -7.20
C HIS A 125 -16.55 42.26 -6.98
N HIS A 126 -15.42 42.62 -7.56
CA HIS A 126 -15.04 44.00 -7.78
C HIS A 126 -15.99 44.58 -8.84
N CYS A 127 -17.08 45.21 -8.42
CA CYS A 127 -17.88 46.09 -9.29
C CYS A 127 -17.33 47.50 -9.14
N SER A 128 -16.64 47.99 -10.16
CA SER A 128 -16.46 49.42 -10.37
C SER A 128 -16.44 49.73 -11.85
N LEU A 129 -17.52 50.36 -12.34
CA LEU A 129 -17.53 51.60 -13.14
C LEU A 129 -18.92 51.80 -13.82
N GLY A 130 -19.56 52.93 -13.53
CA GLY A 130 -20.50 53.58 -14.47
C GLY A 130 -21.86 53.99 -13.91
N SER A 131 -21.96 55.19 -13.33
CA SER A 131 -22.68 56.31 -13.94
C SER A 131 -22.49 57.59 -13.13
N CYS A 132 -21.83 58.56 -13.76
CA CYS A 132 -21.87 59.95 -13.39
C CYS A 132 -23.28 60.50 -13.66
N VAL A 133 -23.90 61.11 -12.65
CA VAL A 133 -24.76 62.30 -12.77
C VAL A 133 -24.47 63.16 -11.54
#